data_AF-A0A1G1HC26-F1
#
_entry.id   AF-A0A1G1HC26-F1
#
_cell.length_a   1.000
_cell.length_b   1.000
_cell.length_c   1.000
_cell.angle_alpha   90.00
_cell.angle_beta   90.00
_cell.angle_gamma   90.00
#
_symmetry.space_group_name_H-M   'P 1'
#
loop_
_entity.id
_entity.type
_entity.pdbx_description
1 polymer ?
#
loop_
_entity_poly.entity_id
_entity_poly.type
_entity_poly.pdbx_seq_one_letter_code
_entity_poly.pdbx_strand_id
1 'polypeptide(L)'
;MENREANHTYSPKVTACRKRGAELFFGFAAKYLSDRLFDYILYPFVIYKVGLIKGGLIMTFLSLIACLLTMKFYDWSKRDWLGIETIKDFKGCGGNKKIGRITSWILKKSNPAVFLFLSVKEDPFITTAYLRRGKFNGMSKRDWTIFMSSLILSNAYWTLACYMGITLLEWGWKAIVS
;
A
#
# COMPACT_ATOMS: atom_id res chain seq x y z
N MET A 1 27.41 51.47 -3.49
CA MET A 1 27.51 50.03 -3.14
C MET A 1 26.17 49.42 -3.48
N GLU A 2 26.10 48.78 -4.64
CA GLU A 2 24.87 48.28 -5.27
C GLU A 2 24.64 46.84 -4.80
N ASN A 3 23.66 46.63 -3.92
CA ASN A 3 23.28 45.32 -3.42
C ASN A 3 22.53 44.57 -4.52
N ARG A 4 23.24 43.71 -5.27
CA ARG A 4 22.63 42.73 -6.18
C ARG A 4 22.10 41.55 -5.35
N GLU A 5 20.88 41.69 -4.84
CA GLU A 5 20.09 40.53 -4.41
C GLU A 5 19.72 39.71 -5.64
N ALA A 6 20.52 38.68 -5.91
CA ALA A 6 20.21 37.64 -6.88
C ALA A 6 19.02 36.81 -6.34
N ASN A 7 17.81 37.34 -6.49
CA ASN A 7 16.59 36.57 -6.38
C ASN A 7 16.59 35.53 -7.52
N HIS A 8 17.11 34.34 -7.23
CA HIS A 8 16.92 33.15 -8.04
C HIS A 8 15.41 32.80 -8.05
N THR A 9 14.65 33.53 -8.87
CA THR A 9 13.29 33.16 -9.27
C THR A 9 13.36 31.85 -10.02
N TYR A 10 13.21 30.74 -9.30
CA TYR A 10 13.01 29.43 -9.89
C TYR A 10 11.84 29.51 -10.88
N SER A 11 12.04 28.97 -12.08
CA SER A 11 10.98 28.83 -13.08
C SER A 11 9.74 28.19 -12.44
N PRO A 12 8.52 28.71 -12.67
CA PRO A 12 7.29 28.24 -12.02
C PRO A 12 7.05 26.72 -12.21
N LYS A 13 7.62 26.12 -13.25
CA LYS A 13 7.60 24.67 -13.49
C LYS A 13 8.39 23.86 -12.45
N VAL A 14 9.52 24.37 -11.96
CA VAL A 14 10.39 23.71 -10.97
C VAL A 14 9.71 23.70 -9.59
N THR A 15 9.10 24.82 -9.21
CA THR A 15 8.38 24.95 -7.93
C THR A 15 7.14 24.06 -7.88
N ALA A 16 6.41 23.92 -9.00
CA ALA A 16 5.28 23.00 -9.12
C ALA A 16 5.71 21.52 -9.06
N CYS A 17 6.83 21.16 -9.70
CA CYS A 17 7.39 19.81 -9.65
C CYS A 17 7.82 19.44 -8.22
N ARG A 18 8.48 20.35 -7.50
CA ARG A 18 8.92 20.15 -6.11
C ARG A 18 7.75 19.96 -5.15
N LYS A 19 6.67 20.76 -5.30
CA LYS A 19 5.45 20.59 -4.50
C LYS A 19 4.79 19.22 -4.74
N ARG A 20 4.67 18.79 -6.00
CA ARG A 20 4.13 17.46 -6.34
C ARG A 20 4.99 16.32 -5.79
N GLY A 21 6.32 16.44 -5.88
CA GLY A 21 7.23 15.45 -5.31
C GLY A 21 7.12 15.33 -3.79
N ALA A 22 6.96 16.47 -3.09
CA ALA A 22 6.76 16.47 -1.64
C ALA A 22 5.42 15.84 -1.23
N GLU A 23 4.34 16.15 -1.95
CA GLU A 23 3.02 15.55 -1.71
C GLU A 23 3.03 14.02 -1.93
N LEU A 24 3.68 13.56 -3.00
CA LEU A 24 3.89 12.13 -3.28
C LEU A 24 4.69 11.43 -2.18
N PHE A 25 5.79 12.04 -1.76
CA PHE A 25 6.65 11.50 -0.72
C PHE A 25 5.91 11.38 0.61
N PHE A 26 5.18 12.43 0.99
CA PHE A 26 4.42 12.44 2.25
C PHE A 26 3.31 11.38 2.26
N GLY A 27 2.55 11.25 1.16
CA GLY A 27 1.52 10.22 1.03
C GLY A 27 2.09 8.81 1.13
N PHE A 28 3.19 8.55 0.41
CA PHE A 28 3.87 7.26 0.46
C PHE A 28 4.45 6.96 1.86
N ALA A 29 5.09 7.94 2.51
CA ALA A 29 5.68 7.77 3.84
C ALA A 29 4.62 7.53 4.92
N ALA A 30 3.54 8.31 4.91
CA ALA A 30 2.43 8.16 5.87
C ALA A 30 1.77 6.79 5.74
N LYS A 31 1.57 6.32 4.49
CA LYS A 31 1.07 4.97 4.22
C LYS A 31 2.04 3.91 4.72
N TYR A 32 3.31 3.99 4.31
CA TYR A 32 4.32 3.02 4.69
C TYR A 32 4.44 2.88 6.21
N LEU A 33 4.40 3.99 6.94
CA LEU A 33 4.41 3.99 8.39
C LEU A 33 3.15 3.33 8.97
N SER A 34 1.97 3.67 8.44
CA SER A 34 0.69 3.11 8.89
C SER A 34 0.66 1.59 8.70
N ASP A 35 1.06 1.11 7.52
CA ASP A 35 1.13 -0.33 7.21
C ASP A 35 2.13 -1.04 8.14
N ARG A 36 3.30 -0.43 8.39
CA ARG A 36 4.30 -1.00 9.31
C ARG A 36 3.78 -1.13 10.73
N LEU A 37 3.11 -0.10 11.24
CA LEU A 37 2.51 -0.12 12.57
C LEU A 37 1.38 -1.17 12.64
N PHE A 38 0.57 -1.25 11.60
CA PHE A 38 -0.57 -2.17 11.55
C PHE A 38 -0.11 -3.63 11.46
N ASP A 39 0.76 -3.96 10.52
CA ASP A 39 1.14 -5.34 10.20
C ASP A 39 2.17 -5.92 11.18
N TYR A 40 3.13 -5.11 11.67
CA TYR A 40 4.22 -5.61 12.50
C TYR A 40 4.05 -5.36 14.00
N ILE A 41 3.18 -4.44 14.41
CA ILE A 41 2.95 -4.15 15.83
C ILE A 41 1.54 -4.59 16.23
N LEU A 42 0.52 -4.05 15.57
CA LEU A 42 -0.86 -4.31 15.95
C LEU A 42 -1.28 -5.76 15.66
N TYR A 43 -0.96 -6.27 14.47
CA TYR A 43 -1.35 -7.62 14.04
C TYR A 43 -0.82 -8.72 14.97
N PRO A 44 0.50 -8.82 15.23
CA PRO A 44 1.04 -9.87 16.09
C PRO A 44 0.54 -9.73 17.52
N PHE A 45 0.39 -8.49 18.02
CA PHE A 45 -0.13 -8.23 19.35
C PHE A 45 -1.57 -8.73 19.53
N VAL A 46 -2.46 -8.44 18.57
CA VAL A 46 -3.86 -8.88 18.61
C VAL A 46 -3.97 -10.40 18.47
N ILE A 47 -3.21 -11.00 17.56
CA ILE A 47 -3.18 -12.47 17.39
C ILE A 47 -2.66 -13.15 18.66
N TYR A 48 -1.60 -12.62 19.27
CA TYR A 48 -1.05 -13.15 20.52
C TYR A 48 -2.04 -13.07 21.68
N LYS A 49 -2.79 -11.97 21.81
CA LYS A 49 -3.73 -11.76 22.93
C LYS A 49 -5.08 -12.47 22.77
N VAL A 50 -5.63 -12.50 21.56
CA VAL A 50 -7.02 -12.93 21.31
C VAL A 50 -7.07 -14.29 20.59
N GLY A 51 -5.95 -14.74 20.06
CA GLY A 51 -5.83 -15.98 19.29
C GLY A 51 -6.10 -15.79 17.80
N LEU A 52 -5.81 -16.85 17.04
CA LEU A 52 -5.80 -16.83 15.56
C LEU A 52 -7.11 -16.37 14.94
N ILE A 53 -8.22 -17.05 15.26
CA ILE A 53 -9.51 -16.84 14.57
C ILE A 53 -10.12 -15.49 14.96
N LYS A 54 -10.25 -15.22 16.25
CA LYS A 54 -10.83 -13.97 16.75
C LYS A 54 -9.96 -12.77 16.41
N GLY A 55 -8.63 -12.89 16.56
CA GLY A 55 -7.69 -11.85 16.18
C GLY A 55 -7.72 -11.57 14.68
N GLY A 56 -7.70 -12.60 13.83
CA GLY A 56 -7.82 -12.44 12.38
C GLY A 56 -9.11 -11.75 11.95
N LEU A 57 -10.26 -12.07 12.58
CA LEU A 57 -11.53 -11.40 12.31
C LEU A 57 -11.52 -9.92 12.72
N ILE A 58 -11.00 -9.60 13.91
CA ILE A 58 -10.86 -8.22 14.39
C ILE A 58 -9.96 -7.43 13.43
N MET A 59 -8.81 -8.00 13.05
CA MET A 59 -7.87 -7.35 12.14
C MET A 59 -8.44 -7.18 10.73
N THR A 60 -9.25 -8.14 10.25
CA THR A 60 -9.96 -8.00 8.97
C THR A 60 -10.94 -6.84 9.02
N PHE A 61 -11.70 -6.68 10.11
CA PHE A 61 -12.64 -5.58 10.26
C PHE A 61 -11.94 -4.22 10.40
N LEU A 62 -10.85 -4.15 11.15
CA LEU A 62 -10.03 -2.93 11.26
C LEU A 62 -9.41 -2.56 9.89
N SER A 63 -8.88 -3.55 9.17
CA SER A 63 -8.34 -3.39 7.82
C SER A 63 -9.41 -2.89 6.86
N LEU A 64 -10.63 -3.44 6.94
CA LEU A 64 -11.77 -3.00 6.13
C LEU A 64 -12.03 -1.51 6.33
N ILE A 65 -12.17 -1.07 7.60
CA ILE A 65 -12.43 0.33 7.93
C ILE A 65 -11.29 1.21 7.45
N ALA A 66 -10.04 0.89 7.81
CA ALA A 66 -8.87 1.68 7.44
C ALA A 66 -8.74 1.83 5.93
N CYS A 67 -8.82 0.71 5.18
CA CYS A 67 -8.69 0.73 3.73
C CYS A 67 -9.86 1.47 3.06
N LEU A 68 -11.10 1.33 3.57
CA LEU A 68 -12.26 2.06 3.05
C LEU A 68 -12.15 3.57 3.30
N LEU A 69 -11.70 3.98 4.48
CA LEU A 69 -11.48 5.39 4.80
C LEU A 69 -10.38 5.99 3.91
N THR A 70 -9.26 5.27 3.73
CA THR A 70 -8.19 5.70 2.82
C THR A 70 -8.68 5.77 1.38
N MET A 71 -9.50 4.82 0.91
CA MET A 71 -10.09 4.86 -0.42
C MET A 71 -11.01 6.07 -0.60
N LYS A 72 -11.88 6.34 0.37
CA LYS A 72 -12.77 7.51 0.34
C LYS A 72 -11.97 8.82 0.36
N PHE A 73 -10.94 8.89 1.19
CA PHE A 73 -10.05 10.05 1.25
C PHE A 73 -9.28 10.25 -0.06
N TYR A 74 -8.82 9.16 -0.67
CA TYR A 74 -8.16 9.18 -1.99
C TYR A 74 -9.08 9.76 -3.07
N ASP A 75 -10.32 9.27 -3.15
CA ASP A 75 -11.30 9.74 -4.14
C ASP A 75 -11.75 11.19 -3.88
N TRP A 76 -11.87 11.58 -2.61
CA TRP A 76 -12.19 12.96 -2.22
C TRP A 76 -11.07 13.94 -2.56
N SER A 77 -9.82 13.56 -2.29
CA SER A 77 -8.64 14.41 -2.51
C SER A 77 -8.42 14.72 -3.99
N LYS A 78 -8.84 13.83 -4.90
CA LYS A 78 -8.62 13.93 -6.36
C LYS A 78 -7.16 14.17 -6.76
N ARG A 79 -6.22 13.90 -5.86
CA ARG A 79 -4.78 14.01 -6.08
C ARG A 79 -4.17 12.62 -6.14
N ASP A 80 -3.21 12.41 -7.03
CA ASP A 80 -2.43 11.17 -7.12
C ASP A 80 -1.25 11.20 -6.14
N TRP A 81 -1.53 11.38 -4.86
CA TRP A 81 -0.55 11.39 -3.75
C TRP A 81 0.21 10.07 -3.56
N LEU A 82 -0.22 8.97 -4.18
CA LEU A 82 0.47 7.68 -4.15
C LEU A 82 1.24 7.39 -5.44
N GLY A 83 1.10 8.23 -6.46
CA GLY A 83 1.75 8.03 -7.76
C GLY A 83 1.29 6.77 -8.47
N ILE A 84 0.13 6.22 -8.13
CA ILE A 84 -0.38 4.97 -8.72
C ILE A 84 -0.73 5.21 -10.19
N GLU A 85 -1.37 6.33 -10.49
CA GLU A 85 -1.68 6.71 -11.87
C GLU A 85 -0.42 7.10 -12.62
N THR A 86 0.50 7.80 -11.96
CA THR A 86 1.82 8.09 -12.51
C THR A 86 2.55 6.81 -12.94
N ILE A 87 2.56 5.76 -12.09
CA ILE A 87 3.16 4.46 -12.40
C ILE A 87 2.39 3.73 -13.53
N LYS A 88 1.06 3.82 -13.58
CA LYS A 88 0.25 3.25 -14.68
C LYS A 88 0.53 3.95 -16.01
N ASP A 89 0.65 5.27 -16.01
CA ASP A 89 0.96 6.04 -17.23
C ASP A 89 2.39 5.68 -17.72
N PHE A 90 3.34 5.47 -16.80
CA PHE A 90 4.67 4.95 -17.14
C PHE A 90 4.67 3.49 -17.65
N LYS A 91 3.62 2.69 -17.38
CA LYS A 91 3.48 1.34 -17.97
C LYS A 91 3.38 1.40 -19.50
N GLY A 92 2.82 2.49 -20.05
CA GLY A 92 2.69 2.71 -21.49
C GLY A 92 4.01 3.10 -22.18
N CYS A 93 4.93 3.74 -21.45
CA CYS A 93 6.23 4.18 -21.95
C CYS A 93 7.33 3.27 -21.40
N GLY A 94 7.73 2.25 -22.17
CA GLY A 94 8.71 1.24 -21.74
C GLY A 94 10.12 1.76 -21.43
N GLY A 95 10.35 2.30 -20.23
CA GLY A 95 11.71 2.67 -19.81
C GLY A 95 11.89 3.08 -18.34
N ASN A 96 12.38 2.17 -17.50
CA ASN A 96 13.60 2.38 -16.70
C ASN A 96 14.14 1.07 -16.06
N LYS A 97 15.48 0.91 -16.03
CA LYS A 97 16.16 -0.40 -16.13
C LYS A 97 16.52 -1.14 -14.83
N LYS A 98 16.22 -0.66 -13.62
CA LYS A 98 16.75 -1.32 -12.38
C LYS A 98 15.75 -1.68 -11.28
N ILE A 99 14.77 -0.83 -10.95
CA ILE A 99 13.81 -1.11 -9.86
C ILE A 99 12.67 -2.07 -10.32
N GLY A 100 12.52 -2.25 -11.62
CA GLY A 100 11.33 -2.85 -12.21
C GLY A 100 11.47 -4.26 -12.77
N ARG A 101 12.54 -5.05 -12.61
CA ARG A 101 12.63 -6.31 -13.39
C ARG A 101 11.57 -7.35 -12.98
N ILE A 102 11.40 -7.58 -11.68
CA ILE A 102 10.38 -8.50 -11.14
C ILE A 102 8.99 -7.85 -11.21
N THR A 103 8.88 -6.59 -10.80
CA THR A 103 7.61 -5.85 -10.82
C THR A 103 7.09 -5.71 -12.25
N SER A 104 7.91 -5.31 -13.22
CA SER A 104 7.50 -5.23 -14.64
C SER A 104 7.20 -6.60 -15.26
N TRP A 105 7.84 -7.68 -14.81
CA TRP A 105 7.50 -9.03 -15.28
C TRP A 105 6.11 -9.46 -14.79
N ILE A 106 5.80 -9.21 -13.51
CA ILE A 106 4.46 -9.47 -12.94
C ILE A 106 3.42 -8.54 -13.57
N LEU A 107 3.75 -7.26 -13.77
CA LEU A 107 2.86 -6.26 -14.38
C LEU A 107 2.60 -6.48 -15.88
N LYS A 108 3.44 -7.29 -16.55
CA LYS A 108 3.23 -7.77 -17.92
C LYS A 108 2.36 -9.02 -17.99
N LYS A 109 2.11 -9.69 -16.86
CA LYS A 109 1.27 -10.90 -16.78
C LYS A 109 -0.21 -10.51 -16.67
N SER A 110 -1.10 -11.51 -16.77
CA SER A 110 -2.56 -11.33 -16.74
C SER A 110 -3.04 -10.69 -15.42
N ASN A 111 -4.18 -9.98 -15.49
CA ASN A 111 -4.80 -9.28 -14.35
C ASN A 111 -4.90 -10.10 -13.04
N PRO A 112 -5.17 -11.43 -13.07
CA PRO A 112 -5.21 -12.24 -11.84
C PRO A 112 -3.85 -12.38 -11.13
N ALA A 113 -2.75 -12.47 -11.89
CA ALA A 113 -1.41 -12.61 -11.28
C ALA A 113 -0.99 -11.32 -10.57
N VAL A 114 -1.30 -10.17 -11.17
CA VAL A 114 -1.10 -8.85 -10.54
C VAL A 114 -1.95 -8.72 -9.29
N PHE A 115 -3.21 -9.16 -9.35
CA PHE A 115 -4.11 -9.16 -8.20
C PHE A 115 -3.57 -9.98 -7.02
N LEU A 116 -3.13 -11.22 -7.26
CA LEU A 116 -2.58 -12.07 -6.20
C LEU A 116 -1.31 -11.45 -5.60
N PHE A 117 -0.40 -10.98 -6.45
CA PHE A 117 0.84 -10.35 -6.00
C PHE A 117 0.59 -9.11 -5.15
N LEU A 118 -0.28 -8.20 -5.64
CA LEU A 118 -0.60 -6.99 -4.91
C LEU A 118 -1.38 -7.29 -3.62
N SER A 119 -2.27 -8.29 -3.61
CA SER A 119 -3.01 -8.64 -2.39
C SER A 119 -2.11 -9.23 -1.30
N VAL A 120 -1.04 -9.95 -1.66
CA VAL A 120 -0.12 -10.51 -0.66
C VAL A 120 0.89 -9.47 -0.19
N LYS A 121 1.39 -8.65 -1.12
CA LYS A 121 2.49 -7.71 -0.83
C LYS A 121 2.01 -6.35 -0.36
N GLU A 122 0.91 -5.88 -0.92
CA GLU A 122 0.34 -4.56 -0.68
C GLU A 122 -1.03 -4.70 -0.01
N ASP A 123 -1.61 -3.58 0.39
CA ASP A 123 -2.92 -3.54 1.03
C ASP A 123 -4.07 -3.66 0.01
N PRO A 124 -5.29 -4.01 0.49
CA PRO A 124 -6.48 -4.07 -0.35
C PRO A 124 -6.79 -2.75 -1.05
N PHE A 125 -6.42 -1.64 -0.41
CA PHE A 125 -6.54 -0.31 -0.96
C PHE A 125 -5.63 -0.10 -2.19
N ILE A 126 -4.31 -0.33 -2.13
CA ILE A 126 -3.43 -0.22 -3.31
C ILE A 126 -3.85 -1.20 -4.39
N THR A 127 -4.16 -2.45 -4.01
CA THR A 127 -4.59 -3.46 -4.98
C THR A 127 -5.79 -2.98 -5.79
N THR A 128 -6.78 -2.39 -5.11
CA THR A 128 -7.98 -1.87 -5.74
C THR A 128 -7.71 -0.59 -6.52
N ALA A 129 -6.96 0.37 -5.96
CA ALA A 129 -6.58 1.60 -6.64
C ALA A 129 -5.75 1.32 -7.91
N TYR A 130 -4.96 0.24 -7.92
CA TYR A 130 -4.19 -0.19 -9.06
C TYR A 130 -5.06 -0.91 -10.12
N LEU A 131 -5.97 -1.79 -9.73
CA LEU A 131 -6.76 -2.60 -10.68
C LEU A 131 -8.08 -1.96 -11.13
N ARG A 132 -8.51 -0.88 -10.46
CA ARG A 132 -9.70 -0.13 -10.88
C ARG A 132 -9.48 0.53 -12.23
N ARG A 133 -10.56 0.58 -13.02
CA ARG A 133 -10.59 1.19 -14.36
C ARG A 133 -10.89 2.70 -14.33
N GLY A 134 -11.40 3.23 -13.22
CA GLY A 134 -11.72 4.65 -13.04
C GLY A 134 -10.75 5.39 -12.12
N LYS A 135 -10.54 6.70 -12.35
CA LYS A 135 -9.59 7.51 -11.57
C LYS A 135 -10.14 8.09 -10.27
N PHE A 136 -11.34 8.69 -10.24
CA PHE A 136 -11.89 9.36 -9.04
C PHE A 136 -13.43 9.33 -8.96
N ASN A 137 -14.06 8.31 -9.54
CA ASN A 137 -15.52 8.24 -9.69
C ASN A 137 -16.17 7.23 -8.72
N GLY A 138 -15.54 6.96 -7.57
CA GLY A 138 -15.95 5.91 -6.65
C GLY A 138 -15.65 4.49 -7.15
N MET A 139 -16.13 3.50 -6.41
CA MET A 139 -15.93 2.07 -6.72
C MET A 139 -17.12 1.48 -7.48
N SER A 140 -16.87 0.90 -8.66
CA SER A 140 -17.87 0.09 -9.37
C SER A 140 -18.10 -1.25 -8.66
N LYS A 141 -19.16 -1.99 -9.04
CA LYS A 141 -19.43 -3.34 -8.52
C LYS A 141 -18.21 -4.27 -8.64
N ARG A 142 -17.49 -4.18 -9.76
CA ARG A 142 -16.27 -4.96 -10.01
C ARG A 142 -15.12 -4.55 -9.08
N ASP A 143 -14.95 -3.26 -8.83
CA ASP A 143 -13.87 -2.77 -7.98
C ASP A 143 -14.14 -3.12 -6.51
N TRP A 144 -15.40 -3.16 -6.09
CA TRP A 144 -15.82 -3.73 -4.80
C TRP A 144 -15.47 -5.20 -4.65
N THR A 145 -15.67 -6.02 -5.71
CA THR A 145 -15.26 -7.42 -5.69
C THR A 145 -13.74 -7.54 -5.53
N ILE A 146 -12.97 -6.77 -6.29
CA ILE A 146 -11.50 -6.74 -6.18
C ILE A 146 -11.08 -6.36 -4.75
N PHE A 147 -11.71 -5.33 -4.19
CA PHE A 147 -11.43 -4.85 -2.84
C PHE A 147 -11.71 -5.93 -1.78
N MET A 148 -12.90 -6.54 -1.80
CA MET A 148 -13.28 -7.55 -0.81
C MET A 148 -12.44 -8.83 -0.96
N SER A 149 -12.17 -9.27 -2.20
CA SER A 149 -11.30 -10.43 -2.43
C SER A 149 -9.88 -10.18 -1.97
N SER A 150 -9.34 -8.97 -2.21
CA SER A 150 -8.01 -8.60 -1.75
C SER A 150 -7.96 -8.52 -0.23
N LEU A 151 -8.96 -7.89 0.40
CA LEU A 151 -9.09 -7.81 1.87
C LEU A 151 -9.03 -9.17 2.54
N ILE A 152 -9.83 -10.14 2.06
CA ILE A 152 -9.87 -11.48 2.61
C ILE A 152 -8.51 -12.18 2.40
N LEU A 153 -7.94 -12.07 1.20
CA LEU A 153 -6.68 -12.73 0.87
C LEU A 153 -5.49 -12.17 1.66
N SER A 154 -5.37 -10.84 1.74
CA SER A 154 -4.32 -10.15 2.51
C SER A 154 -4.41 -10.50 3.99
N ASN A 155 -5.61 -10.47 4.59
CA ASN A 155 -5.77 -10.78 6.00
C ASN A 155 -5.55 -12.26 6.32
N ALA A 156 -6.01 -13.16 5.45
CA ALA A 156 -5.73 -14.59 5.61
C ALA A 156 -4.21 -14.86 5.58
N TYR A 157 -3.50 -14.24 4.65
CA TYR A 157 -2.05 -14.35 4.54
C TYR A 157 -1.34 -13.83 5.80
N TRP A 158 -1.63 -12.59 6.22
CA TRP A 158 -0.99 -11.99 7.39
C TRP A 158 -1.34 -12.67 8.70
N THR A 159 -2.60 -13.09 8.87
CA THR A 159 -3.03 -13.89 10.03
C THR A 159 -2.21 -15.17 10.16
N LEU A 160 -2.03 -15.90 9.05
CA LEU A 160 -1.21 -17.11 9.04
C LEU A 160 0.28 -16.81 9.27
N ALA A 161 0.81 -15.77 8.62
CA ALA A 161 2.21 -15.38 8.76
C ALA A 161 2.56 -14.97 10.20
N CYS A 162 1.73 -14.15 10.84
CA CYS A 162 1.90 -13.75 12.24
C CYS A 162 1.82 -14.95 13.18
N TYR A 163 0.85 -15.84 12.96
CA TYR A 163 0.70 -17.05 13.77
C TYR A 163 1.90 -17.99 13.66
N MET A 164 2.38 -18.22 12.42
CA MET A 164 3.60 -19.00 12.19
C MET A 164 4.81 -18.33 12.87
N GLY A 165 4.94 -17.00 12.75
CA GLY A 165 6.01 -16.25 13.40
C GLY A 165 6.00 -16.41 14.93
N ILE A 166 4.84 -16.24 15.57
CA ILE A 166 4.68 -16.42 17.02
C ILE A 166 5.01 -17.85 17.43
N THR A 167 4.47 -18.85 16.70
CA THR A 167 4.71 -20.27 17.01
C THR A 167 6.19 -20.63 16.91
N LEU A 168 6.89 -20.15 15.87
CA LEU A 168 8.32 -20.37 15.70
C LEU A 168 9.14 -19.70 16.81
N LEU A 169 8.76 -18.48 17.22
CA LEU A 169 9.42 -17.77 18.33
C LEU A 169 9.23 -18.51 19.65
N GLU A 170 8.02 -18.99 19.94
CA GLU A 170 7.76 -19.78 21.14
C GLU A 170 8.55 -21.09 21.15
N TRP A 171 8.65 -21.77 20.02
CA TRP A 171 9.42 -23.01 19.91
C TRP A 171 10.92 -22.76 20.07
N GLY A 172 11.46 -21.73 19.41
CA GLY A 172 12.85 -21.32 19.56
C GLY A 172 13.20 -20.89 20.98
N TRP A 173 12.31 -20.13 21.64
CA TRP A 173 12.51 -19.72 23.03
C TRP A 173 12.55 -20.92 23.98
N LYS A 174 11.63 -21.88 23.81
CA LYS A 174 11.61 -23.12 24.60
C LYS A 174 12.92 -23.89 24.44
N ALA A 175 13.45 -24.01 23.22
CA ALA A 175 14.70 -24.73 22.95
C ALA A 175 15.95 -24.05 23.54
N ILE A 176 15.91 -22.73 23.80
CA ILE A 176 17.02 -21.99 24.43
C ILE A 176 16.96 -22.11 25.95
N VAL A 177 15.75 -22.13 26.51
CA VAL A 177 15.53 -22.14 27.97
C VAL A 177 15.50 -23.56 28.55
N SER A 178 15.22 -24.58 27.74
CA SER A 178 15.28 -26.01 28.11
C SER A 178 16.71 -26.56 28.07
#